data_AF-A0A8H5H744-F1
#
_entry.id   AF-A0A8H5H744-F1
#
_cell.length_a   1.000
_cell.length_b   1.000
_cell.length_c   1.000
_cell.angle_alpha   90.00
_cell.angle_beta   90.00
_cell.angle_gamma   90.00
#
_symmetry.space_group_name_H-M   'P 1'
#
loop_
_entity.id
_entity.type
_entity.pdbx_description
1 polymer ?
#
loop_
_entity_poly.entity_id
_entity_poly.type
_entity_poly.pdbx_seq_one_letter_code
_entity_poly.pdbx_strand_id
1 'polypeptide(L)'
;MPFQPIPPIAPPTPPVIGQCAFQELALLGNAPGPAIQSQLQHLVNQSNQIINHLQQLTNAVNNVTATMNRLPQQLYNSTASADNPLLYPQGVIVVPPMPTTKKELSNASAASCNATLVALGLNEPPANIPIAARRQSLMDYLGTATRA
;
A
#
# COMPACT_ATOMS: atom_id res chain seq x y z
N MET A 1 26.95 15.48 -8.20
CA MET A 1 26.45 14.43 -9.11
C MET A 1 24.94 14.32 -8.88
N PRO A 2 24.09 14.54 -9.90
CA PRO A 2 22.64 14.51 -9.70
C PRO A 2 22.14 13.07 -9.56
N PHE A 3 21.41 12.78 -8.48
CA PHE A 3 20.71 11.52 -8.28
C PHE A 3 19.55 11.44 -9.28
N GLN A 4 19.59 10.48 -10.20
CA GLN A 4 18.45 10.18 -11.07
C GLN A 4 17.43 9.32 -10.31
N PRO A 5 16.13 9.64 -10.36
CA PRO A 5 15.10 8.82 -9.75
C PRO A 5 14.94 7.49 -10.51
N ILE A 6 14.91 6.39 -9.76
CA ILE A 6 14.69 5.04 -10.26
C ILE A 6 13.25 4.95 -10.80
N PRO A 7 13.01 4.50 -12.05
CA PRO A 7 11.67 4.39 -12.59
C PRO A 7 10.85 3.32 -11.85
N PRO A 8 9.52 3.48 -11.75
CA PRO A 8 8.65 2.48 -11.15
C PRO A 8 8.72 1.17 -11.94
N ILE A 9 9.03 0.08 -11.25
CA ILE A 9 9.02 -1.28 -11.80
C ILE A 9 7.55 -1.63 -12.05
N ALA A 10 7.19 -1.82 -13.31
CA ALA A 10 5.86 -2.30 -13.70
C ALA A 10 5.57 -3.65 -12.99
N PRO A 11 4.33 -3.89 -12.54
CA PRO A 11 3.98 -5.17 -11.93
C PRO A 11 4.28 -6.30 -12.94
N PRO A 12 4.93 -7.39 -12.51
CA PRO A 12 5.14 -8.53 -13.40
C PRO A 12 3.77 -9.06 -13.83
N THR A 13 3.56 -9.16 -15.13
CA THR A 13 2.43 -9.89 -15.71
C THR A 13 2.42 -11.29 -15.10
N PRO A 14 1.29 -11.77 -14.55
CA PRO A 14 1.23 -13.10 -13.97
C PRO A 14 1.60 -14.12 -15.05
N PRO A 15 2.53 -15.06 -14.80
CA PRO A 15 2.78 -16.14 -15.73
C PRO A 15 1.50 -16.99 -15.82
N VAL A 16 0.87 -17.00 -17.00
CA VAL A 16 -0.16 -17.98 -17.38
C VAL A 16 0.55 -19.31 -17.64
N ILE A 17 1.16 -19.88 -16.59
CA ILE A 17 1.86 -21.16 -16.64
C ILE A 17 1.22 -22.03 -15.57
N GLY A 18 0.07 -22.59 -15.89
CA GLY A 18 -0.61 -23.50 -14.97
C GLY A 18 -1.67 -24.37 -15.64
N GLN A 19 -2.26 -23.92 -16.74
CA GLN A 19 -3.37 -24.65 -17.38
C GLN A 19 -3.02 -25.27 -18.73
N CYS A 20 -2.02 -24.77 -19.48
CA CYS A 20 -1.74 -25.30 -20.81
C CYS A 20 -0.91 -26.61 -20.84
N ALA A 21 -0.15 -26.94 -19.80
CA ALA A 21 0.78 -28.09 -19.83
C ALA A 21 0.12 -29.46 -19.58
N PHE A 22 -1.15 -29.51 -19.15
CA PHE A 22 -1.82 -30.76 -18.79
C PHE A 22 -2.63 -31.39 -19.92
N GLN A 23 -3.01 -30.63 -20.95
CA GLN A 23 -3.85 -31.15 -22.03
C GLN A 23 -3.04 -31.99 -23.05
N GLU A 24 -1.73 -31.76 -23.19
CA GLU A 24 -0.90 -32.46 -24.21
C GLU A 24 -0.30 -33.79 -23.73
N LEU A 25 -0.15 -34.03 -22.43
CA LEU A 25 0.39 -35.29 -21.91
C LEU A 25 -0.63 -36.45 -21.87
N ALA A 26 -1.90 -36.18 -22.16
CA ALA A 26 -2.94 -37.21 -22.25
C ALA A 26 -2.99 -37.93 -23.61
N LEU A 27 -2.24 -37.44 -24.62
CA LEU A 27 -2.31 -37.93 -26.00
C LEU A 27 -1.10 -38.77 -26.46
N LEU A 28 -0.12 -39.01 -25.59
CA LEU A 28 1.06 -39.84 -25.88
C LEU A 28 1.24 -40.95 -24.85
N GLY A 29 0.45 -42.03 -24.97
CA GLY A 29 0.82 -43.45 -24.81
C GLY A 29 1.68 -43.97 -23.64
N ASN A 30 2.11 -43.17 -22.67
CA ASN A 30 2.91 -43.59 -21.52
C ASN A 30 2.53 -42.74 -20.32
N ALA A 31 1.44 -43.11 -19.63
CA ALA A 31 1.04 -42.48 -18.38
C ALA A 31 2.18 -42.66 -17.36
N PRO A 32 2.72 -41.58 -16.76
CA PRO A 32 3.55 -41.72 -15.57
C PRO A 32 2.72 -42.43 -14.50
N GLY A 33 3.23 -43.52 -13.93
CA GLY A 33 2.51 -44.26 -12.89
C GLY A 33 2.06 -43.35 -11.73
N PRO A 34 1.08 -43.78 -10.91
CA PRO A 34 0.44 -42.93 -9.88
C PRO A 34 1.43 -42.25 -8.91
N ALA A 35 2.63 -42.81 -8.74
CA ALA A 35 3.73 -42.21 -7.96
C ALA A 35 4.34 -40.94 -8.58
N ILE A 36 4.42 -40.86 -9.91
CA ILE A 36 4.96 -39.67 -10.60
C ILE A 36 3.90 -38.55 -10.62
N GLN A 37 2.62 -38.90 -10.76
CA GLN A 37 1.53 -37.91 -10.64
C GLN A 37 1.45 -37.29 -9.24
N SER A 38 1.62 -38.08 -8.17
CA SER A 38 1.59 -37.57 -6.80
C SER A 38 2.80 -36.69 -6.48
N GLN A 39 3.99 -37.04 -6.98
CA GLN A 39 5.18 -36.19 -6.87
C GLN A 39 5.03 -34.86 -7.61
N LEU A 40 4.46 -34.87 -8.82
CA LEU A 40 4.19 -33.63 -9.57
C LEU A 40 3.15 -32.75 -8.88
N GLN A 41 2.07 -33.33 -8.34
CA GLN A 41 1.10 -32.58 -7.54
C GLN A 41 1.72 -31.99 -6.27
N HIS A 42 2.60 -32.73 -5.60
CA HIS A 42 3.31 -32.23 -4.43
C HIS A 42 4.20 -31.03 -4.80
N LEU A 43 4.93 -31.12 -5.91
CA LEU A 43 5.79 -30.04 -6.40
C LEU A 43 4.98 -28.80 -6.83
N VAL A 44 3.82 -28.99 -7.46
CA VAL A 44 2.90 -27.89 -7.79
C VAL A 44 2.38 -27.22 -6.52
N ASN A 45 1.97 -27.99 -5.51
CA ASN A 45 1.48 -27.45 -4.25
C ASN A 45 2.58 -26.67 -3.51
N GLN A 46 3.81 -27.19 -3.48
CA GLN A 46 4.97 -26.48 -2.93
C GLN A 46 5.26 -25.18 -3.70
N SER A 47 5.23 -25.22 -5.03
CA SER A 47 5.42 -24.02 -5.86
C SER A 47 4.37 -22.95 -5.57
N ASN A 48 3.09 -23.33 -5.46
CA ASN A 48 2.01 -22.41 -5.10
C ASN A 48 2.20 -21.80 -3.70
N GLN A 49 2.67 -22.58 -2.72
CA GLN A 49 2.99 -22.07 -1.39
C GLN A 49 4.15 -21.07 -1.42
N ILE A 50 5.19 -21.32 -2.22
CA ILE A 50 6.32 -20.40 -2.38
C ILE A 50 5.85 -19.08 -3.02
N ILE A 51 5.02 -19.15 -4.06
CA ILE A 51 4.46 -17.96 -4.71
C ILE A 51 3.66 -17.11 -3.70
N ASN A 52 2.80 -17.74 -2.89
CA ASN A 52 2.02 -17.03 -1.87
C ASN A 52 2.93 -16.36 -0.82
N HIS A 53 3.98 -17.05 -0.35
CA HIS A 53 4.94 -16.45 0.58
C HIS A 53 5.72 -15.29 -0.04
N LEU A 54 6.14 -15.41 -1.30
CA LEU A 54 6.82 -14.32 -2.00
C LEU A 54 5.91 -13.10 -2.14
N GLN A 55 4.63 -13.29 -2.48
CA GLN A 55 3.66 -12.19 -2.54
C GLN A 55 3.48 -11.51 -1.17
N GLN A 56 3.38 -12.29 -0.09
CA GLN A 56 3.31 -11.74 1.26
C GLN A 56 4.56 -10.95 1.63
N LEU A 57 5.74 -11.45 1.30
CA LEU A 57 7.01 -10.76 1.53
C LEU A 57 7.10 -9.46 0.73
N THR A 58 6.73 -9.48 -0.56
CA THR A 58 6.68 -8.29 -1.39
C THR A 58 5.76 -7.23 -0.78
N ASN A 59 4.57 -7.62 -0.33
CA ASN A 59 3.64 -6.71 0.34
C ASN A 59 4.21 -6.15 1.65
N ALA A 60 4.87 -7.00 2.46
CA ALA A 60 5.50 -6.58 3.70
C ALA A 60 6.63 -5.57 3.45
N VAL A 61 7.51 -5.84 2.48
CA VAL A 61 8.60 -4.93 2.10
C VAL A 61 8.03 -3.60 1.60
N ASN A 62 7.04 -3.62 0.71
CA ASN A 62 6.40 -2.41 0.22
C ASN A 62 5.80 -1.55 1.35
N ASN A 63 5.15 -2.19 2.33
CA ASN A 63 4.59 -1.52 3.50
C ASN A 63 5.68 -0.90 4.39
N VAL A 64 6.80 -1.60 4.60
CA VAL A 64 7.94 -1.08 5.37
C VAL A 64 8.55 0.12 4.65
N THR A 65 8.81 0.03 3.35
CA THR A 65 9.35 1.13 2.55
C THR A 65 8.44 2.35 2.58
N ALA A 66 7.12 2.16 2.39
CA ALA A 66 6.15 3.26 2.46
C ALA A 66 6.12 3.91 3.85
N THR A 67 6.31 3.13 4.92
CA THR A 67 6.36 3.66 6.29
C THR A 67 7.66 4.43 6.55
N MET A 68 8.81 3.88 6.15
CA MET A 68 10.10 4.58 6.28
C MET A 68 10.12 5.90 5.50
N ASN A 69 9.50 5.95 4.32
CA ASN A 69 9.42 7.18 3.54
C ASN A 69 8.53 8.26 4.20
N ARG A 70 7.54 7.87 5.01
CA ARG A 70 6.65 8.80 5.73
C ARG A 70 7.20 9.21 7.09
N LEU A 71 8.05 8.40 7.71
CA LEU A 71 8.52 8.61 9.09
C LEU A 71 9.16 10.00 9.32
N PRO A 72 10.05 10.54 8.45
CA PRO A 72 10.61 11.88 8.65
C PRO A 72 9.54 12.97 8.71
N GLN A 73 8.54 12.87 7.83
CA GLN A 73 7.41 13.79 7.77
C GLN A 73 6.53 13.66 9.02
N GLN A 74 6.21 12.44 9.44
CA GLN A 74 5.47 12.19 10.68
C GLN A 74 6.21 12.72 11.92
N LEU A 75 7.54 12.54 12.00
CA LEU A 75 8.34 13.05 13.10
C LEU A 75 8.33 14.57 13.15
N TYR A 76 8.55 15.24 12.02
CA TYR A 76 8.43 16.70 11.93
C TYR A 76 7.03 17.17 12.35
N ASN A 77 6.00 16.54 11.78
CA ASN A 77 4.61 16.83 12.10
C ASN A 77 4.22 16.44 13.52
N SER A 78 4.98 15.65 14.26
CA SER A 78 4.67 15.38 15.66
C SER A 78 5.21 16.47 16.58
N THR A 79 6.39 17.00 16.28
CA THR A 79 7.12 17.98 17.12
C THR A 79 6.83 19.44 16.77
N ALA A 80 6.36 19.70 15.55
CA ALA A 80 6.04 21.06 15.11
C ALA A 80 4.90 21.71 15.93
N SER A 81 4.93 23.03 16.10
CA SER A 81 3.84 23.77 16.75
C SER A 81 2.53 23.68 15.95
N ALA A 82 1.40 24.01 16.59
CA ALA A 82 0.07 23.91 15.95
C ALA A 82 -0.07 24.80 14.69
N ASP A 83 0.62 25.94 14.69
CA ASP A 83 0.59 26.93 13.60
C ASP A 83 1.72 26.73 12.57
N ASN A 84 2.62 25.76 12.78
CA ASN A 84 3.66 25.46 11.80
C ASN A 84 3.07 24.79 10.55
N PRO A 85 3.68 25.01 9.37
CA PRO A 85 3.28 24.35 8.13
C PRO A 85 3.30 22.82 8.28
N LEU A 86 2.23 22.18 7.80
CA LEU A 86 2.08 20.74 7.79
C LEU A 86 2.84 20.15 6.60
N LEU A 87 3.73 19.20 6.87
CA LEU A 87 4.39 18.46 5.80
C LEU A 87 3.50 17.33 5.32
N TYR A 88 3.35 17.21 4.01
CA TYR A 88 2.64 16.11 3.36
C TYR A 88 3.65 15.11 2.76
N PRO A 89 3.24 13.83 2.58
CA PRO A 89 4.06 12.86 1.86
C PRO A 89 4.44 13.35 0.45
N GLN A 90 5.58 12.88 -0.06
CA GLN A 90 6.01 13.26 -1.41
C GLN A 90 4.98 12.86 -2.47
N GLY A 91 4.79 13.71 -3.47
CA GLY A 91 3.80 13.51 -4.55
C GLY A 91 2.40 14.05 -4.25
N VAL A 92 2.14 14.51 -3.01
CA VAL A 92 0.86 15.13 -2.64
C VAL A 92 0.90 16.62 -2.97
N ILE A 93 0.00 17.06 -3.84
CA ILE A 93 -0.16 18.48 -4.17
C ILE A 93 -1.20 19.07 -3.20
N VAL A 94 -0.76 20.01 -2.35
CA VAL A 94 -1.64 20.68 -1.38
C VAL A 94 -2.35 21.84 -2.08
N VAL A 95 -3.65 21.67 -2.34
CA VAL A 95 -4.52 22.70 -2.90
C VAL A 95 -5.68 23.00 -1.94
N PRO A 96 -6.18 24.26 -1.88
CA PRO A 96 -7.41 24.55 -1.15
C PRO A 96 -8.54 23.63 -1.61
N PRO A 97 -9.35 23.03 -0.69
CA PRO A 97 -9.52 23.36 0.73
C PRO A 97 -8.69 22.51 1.71
N MET A 98 -7.54 21.97 1.30
CA MET A 98 -6.68 21.16 2.19
C MET A 98 -6.07 21.98 3.34
N PRO A 99 -5.96 21.40 4.55
CA PRO A 99 -5.37 22.07 5.69
C PRO A 99 -3.86 22.23 5.51
N THR A 100 -3.34 23.42 5.81
CA THR A 100 -1.93 23.77 5.68
C THR A 100 -1.18 23.74 7.00
N THR A 101 -1.91 23.71 8.12
CA THR A 101 -1.37 23.66 9.50
C THR A 101 -2.08 22.59 10.33
N LYS A 102 -1.48 22.20 11.46
CA LYS A 102 -2.13 21.25 12.39
C LYS A 102 -3.43 21.80 12.97
N LYS A 103 -3.46 23.10 13.25
CA LYS A 103 -4.65 23.79 13.77
C LYS A 103 -5.78 23.82 12.76
N GLU A 104 -5.46 23.98 11.47
CA GLU A 104 -6.46 23.85 10.41
C GLU A 104 -6.94 22.41 10.29
N LEU A 105 -6.05 21.41 10.43
CA LEU A 105 -6.41 20.00 10.41
C LEU A 105 -7.36 19.64 11.56
N SER A 106 -7.15 20.16 12.77
CA SER A 106 -8.03 19.93 13.92
C SER A 106 -9.40 20.57 13.80
N ASN A 107 -9.50 21.63 13.01
CA ASN A 107 -10.75 22.32 12.72
C ASN A 107 -11.30 22.04 11.31
N ALA A 108 -10.72 21.08 10.58
CA ALA A 108 -11.00 20.84 9.16
C ALA A 108 -12.47 20.49 8.89
N SER A 109 -13.09 21.14 7.90
CA SER A 109 -14.45 20.79 7.47
C SER A 109 -14.50 19.39 6.83
N ALA A 110 -15.71 18.85 6.63
CA ALA A 110 -15.87 17.58 5.90
C ALA A 110 -15.27 17.66 4.47
N ALA A 111 -15.44 18.80 3.79
CA ALA A 111 -14.88 19.04 2.46
C ALA A 111 -13.34 19.04 2.48
N SER A 112 -12.74 19.68 3.48
CA SER A 112 -11.29 19.69 3.68
C SER A 112 -10.75 18.29 3.95
N CYS A 113 -11.40 17.52 4.85
CA CYS A 113 -11.00 16.13 5.11
C CYS A 113 -11.09 15.27 3.85
N ASN A 114 -12.16 15.40 3.06
CA ASN A 114 -12.33 14.64 1.82
C ASN A 114 -11.27 15.01 0.78
N ALA A 115 -10.99 16.30 0.59
CA ALA A 115 -9.92 16.75 -0.30
C ALA A 115 -8.56 16.17 0.13
N THR A 116 -8.27 16.16 1.43
CA THR A 116 -7.04 15.56 1.96
C THR A 116 -6.97 14.06 1.75
N LEU A 117 -8.05 13.32 1.99
CA LEU A 117 -8.10 11.87 1.78
C LEU A 117 -7.85 11.50 0.32
N VAL A 118 -8.51 12.20 -0.60
CA VAL A 118 -8.33 12.03 -2.05
C VAL A 118 -6.88 12.33 -2.44
N ALA A 119 -6.31 13.43 -1.95
CA ALA A 119 -4.94 13.80 -2.25
C ALA A 119 -3.91 12.79 -1.68
N LEU A 120 -4.24 12.13 -0.57
CA LEU A 120 -3.41 11.08 0.04
C LEU A 120 -3.63 9.69 -0.56
N GLY A 121 -4.58 9.53 -1.48
CA GLY A 121 -4.98 8.22 -2.03
C GLY A 121 -5.56 7.28 -0.96
N LEU A 122 -6.10 7.84 0.13
CA LEU A 122 -6.74 7.08 1.19
C LEU A 122 -8.19 6.80 0.82
N ASN A 123 -8.68 5.61 1.17
CA ASN A 123 -10.08 5.26 0.98
C ASN A 123 -10.97 6.25 1.74
N GLU A 124 -11.96 6.82 1.03
CA GLU A 124 -12.89 7.76 1.64
C GLU A 124 -13.71 7.02 2.73
N PRO A 125 -13.67 7.50 3.98
CA PRO A 125 -14.45 6.90 5.05
C PRO A 125 -15.94 7.01 4.73
N PRO A 126 -16.74 6.01 5.12
CA PRO A 126 -18.20 6.04 4.97
C PRO A 126 -18.80 7.40 5.37
N ALA A 127 -19.79 7.87 4.59
CA ALA A 127 -20.43 9.18 4.75
C ALA A 127 -20.96 9.47 6.17
N ASN A 128 -21.29 8.40 6.90
CA ASN A 128 -21.83 8.39 8.26
C ASN A 128 -20.76 8.49 9.37
N ILE A 129 -19.47 8.51 9.05
CA ILE A 129 -18.42 8.67 10.08
C ILE A 129 -18.35 10.13 10.56
N PRO A 130 -18.38 10.38 11.88
CA PRO A 130 -18.20 11.73 12.43
C PRO A 130 -16.94 12.41 11.91
N ILE A 131 -17.04 13.71 11.60
CA ILE A 131 -15.91 14.52 11.12
C ILE A 131 -14.72 14.44 12.08
N ALA A 132 -14.97 14.38 13.40
CA ALA A 132 -13.93 14.20 14.41
C ALA A 132 -13.09 12.93 14.20
N ALA A 133 -13.73 11.81 13.88
CA ALA A 133 -13.02 10.56 13.61
C ALA A 133 -12.23 10.63 12.30
N ARG A 134 -12.76 11.31 11.26
CA ARG A 134 -12.01 11.55 10.01
C ARG A 134 -10.76 12.40 10.25
N ARG A 135 -10.90 13.47 11.05
CA ARG A 135 -9.76 14.30 11.46
C ARG A 135 -8.73 13.48 12.21
N GLN A 136 -9.15 12.64 13.16
CA GLN A 136 -8.24 11.77 13.89
C GLN A 136 -7.47 10.83 12.96
N SER A 137 -8.14 10.15 12.01
CA SER A 137 -7.45 9.28 11.06
C SER A 137 -6.43 10.02 10.20
N LEU A 138 -6.74 11.25 9.78
CA LEU A 138 -5.79 12.10 9.06
C LEU A 138 -4.62 12.53 9.94
N MET A 139 -4.88 12.86 11.21
CA MET A 139 -3.83 13.21 12.16
C MET A 139 -2.90 12.04 12.48
N ASP A 140 -3.45 10.84 12.65
CA ASP A 140 -2.69 9.62 12.87
C ASP A 140 -1.80 9.32 11.65
N TYR A 141 -2.37 9.46 10.45
CA TYR A 141 -1.65 9.25 9.19
C TYR A 141 -0.51 10.27 9.00
N LEU A 142 -0.78 11.55 9.26
CA LEU A 142 0.18 12.64 9.06
C LEU A 142 1.16 12.79 10.24
N GLY A 143 0.99 12.03 11.32
CA GLY A 143 1.83 12.09 12.51
C GLY A 143 1.59 13.31 13.39
N THR A 144 0.42 13.95 13.31
CA THR A 144 0.07 15.12 14.12
C THR A 144 -0.76 14.79 15.36
N ALA A 145 -1.08 13.52 15.59
CA ALA A 145 -1.85 13.10 16.75
C ALA A 145 -1.10 13.50 18.02
N THR A 146 -1.70 14.38 18.81
CA THR A 146 -1.23 14.66 20.16
C THR A 146 -1.42 13.37 20.97
N ARG A 147 -0.31 12.71 21.33
CA ARG A 147 -0.36 11.73 22.42
C ARG A 147 -0.84 12.48 23.66
N ALA A 148 -2.07 12.19 24.09
CA ALA A 148 -2.60 12.60 25.38
C ALA A 148 -1.81 11.93 26.51
#